data_AF-A0AAN9YGM9-F1
#
_entry.id   AF-A0AAN9YGM9-F1
#
_cell.length_a   1.000
_cell.length_b   1.000
_cell.length_c   1.000
_cell.angle_alpha   90.00
_cell.angle_beta   90.00
_cell.angle_gamma   90.00
#
_symmetry.space_group_name_H-M   'P 1'
#
loop_
_entity.id
_entity.type
_entity.pdbx_description
1 polymer ?
#
loop_
_entity_poly.entity_id
_entity_poly.type
_entity_poly.pdbx_seq_one_letter_code
_entity_poly.pdbx_strand_id
1 'polypeptide(L)'
;MAALEVFPTELIELIMTSLELSDITSLRLTCRRIEDETSQQFGNAFRYKDVKLTTTALQKFVRITGQGRFGCLLRNCTLTGIASDEEITTDDVPEHGRLLTDAFRNLRHRSPSGGLNSLTLGLAGRVGGELVLPDDIRVRHGWRAIWDAAARTFRTTVTALEKSQPLPGSSHQRRSSDR
;
A
#
# COMPACT_ATOMS: atom_id res chain seq x y z
N MET A 1 3.88 2.50 39.13
CA MET A 1 3.25 1.52 38.21
C MET A 1 2.37 2.31 37.27
N ALA A 2 2.55 2.17 35.96
CA ALA A 2 1.70 2.85 35.00
C ALA A 2 0.30 2.22 35.05
N ALA A 3 -0.76 3.02 35.20
CA ALA A 3 -2.13 2.53 35.37
C ALA A 3 -2.58 1.57 34.24
N LEU A 4 -2.01 1.75 33.05
CA LEU A 4 -2.25 0.93 31.86
C LEU A 4 -1.70 -0.51 31.96
N GLU A 5 -0.74 -0.79 32.85
CA GLU A 5 -0.24 -2.16 33.06
C GLU A 5 -1.21 -3.03 33.85
N VAL A 6 -2.16 -2.41 34.55
CA VAL A 6 -3.15 -3.09 35.40
C VAL A 6 -4.43 -3.42 34.63
N PHE A 7 -4.62 -2.84 33.43
CA PHE A 7 -5.84 -3.05 32.65
C PHE A 7 -5.89 -4.45 32.00
N PRO A 8 -7.06 -5.11 31.99
CA PRO A 8 -7.31 -6.25 31.13
C PRO A 8 -7.07 -5.92 29.65
N THR A 9 -6.68 -6.92 28.86
CA THR A 9 -6.42 -6.80 27.42
C THR A 9 -7.60 -6.17 26.69
N GLU A 10 -8.83 -6.52 27.07
CA GLU A 10 -10.06 -6.04 26.45
C GLU A 10 -10.21 -4.51 26.57
N LEU A 11 -9.78 -3.93 27.70
CA LEU A 11 -9.82 -2.48 27.90
C LEU A 11 -8.73 -1.77 27.10
N ILE A 12 -7.55 -2.40 26.96
CA ILE A 12 -6.48 -1.86 26.12
C ILE A 12 -6.92 -1.86 24.66
N GLU A 13 -7.49 -2.97 24.18
CA GLU A 13 -8.03 -3.07 22.83
C GLU A 13 -9.11 -2.03 22.57
N LEU A 14 -10.02 -1.80 23.53
CA LEU A 14 -11.05 -0.77 23.42
C LEU A 14 -10.46 0.64 23.33
N ILE A 15 -9.48 0.98 24.19
CA ILE A 15 -8.77 2.26 24.10
C ILE A 15 -8.13 2.40 22.71
N MET A 16 -7.50 1.34 22.17
CA MET A 16 -6.85 1.42 20.87
C MET A 16 -7.82 1.64 19.73
N THR A 17 -9.03 1.07 19.79
CA THR A 17 -10.06 1.33 18.76
C THR A 17 -10.49 2.80 18.70
N SER A 18 -10.26 3.56 19.77
CA SER A 18 -10.59 4.99 19.84
C SER A 18 -9.43 5.93 19.49
N LEU A 19 -8.23 5.39 19.24
CA LEU A 19 -7.02 6.18 18.99
C LEU A 19 -6.62 6.21 17.51
N GLU A 20 -6.01 7.32 17.10
CA GLU A 20 -5.36 7.41 15.79
C GLU A 20 -4.04 6.64 15.77
N LEU A 21 -3.55 6.27 14.58
CA LEU A 21 -2.33 5.48 14.42
C LEU A 21 -1.09 6.14 15.05
N SER A 22 -1.02 7.48 15.05
CA SER A 22 0.05 8.23 15.73
C SER A 22 0.04 8.02 17.24
N ASP A 23 -1.15 8.02 17.83
CA ASP A 23 -1.32 7.88 19.27
C ASP A 23 -1.09 6.44 19.71
N ILE A 24 -1.54 5.47 18.90
CA ILE A 24 -1.21 4.05 19.09
C ILE A 24 0.32 3.87 19.02
N THR A 25 1.01 4.54 18.10
CA THR A 25 2.48 4.48 18.01
C THR A 25 3.14 5.03 19.27
N SER A 26 2.72 6.22 19.71
CA SER A 26 3.22 6.85 20.93
C SER A 26 3.00 5.96 22.14
N LEU A 27 1.82 5.35 22.24
CA LEU A 27 1.48 4.45 23.34
C LEU A 27 2.34 3.18 23.35
N ARG A 28 2.57 2.58 22.17
CA ARG A 28 3.46 1.41 22.01
C ARG A 28 4.89 1.67 22.47
N LEU A 29 5.35 2.93 22.42
CA LEU A 29 6.68 3.30 22.92
C LEU A 29 6.75 3.46 24.43
N THR A 30 5.60 3.55 25.13
CA THR A 30 5.58 3.77 26.59
C THR A 30 5.72 2.49 27.41
N CYS A 31 5.24 1.35 26.91
CA CYS A 31 5.18 0.10 27.66
C CYS A 31 5.26 -1.11 26.73
N ARG A 32 6.17 -2.05 27.04
CA ARG A 32 6.35 -3.31 26.27
C ARG A 32 5.10 -4.20 26.29
N ARG A 33 4.37 -4.24 27.41
CA ARG A 33 3.11 -4.99 27.48
C ARG A 33 2.09 -4.45 26.49
N ILE A 34 1.96 -3.13 26.41
CA ILE A 34 1.09 -2.48 25.41
C ILE A 34 1.61 -2.74 24.01
N GLU A 35 2.93 -2.72 23.78
CA GLU A 35 3.51 -3.06 22.48
C GLU A 35 3.10 -4.47 22.03
N ASP A 36 3.22 -5.47 22.91
CA ASP A 36 2.88 -6.86 22.63
C ASP A 36 1.37 -7.01 22.37
N GLU A 37 0.53 -6.45 23.24
CA GLU A 37 -0.94 -6.55 23.13
C GLU A 37 -1.49 -5.88 21.87
N THR A 38 -0.93 -4.72 21.50
CA THR A 38 -1.43 -3.92 20.39
C THR A 38 -0.80 -4.27 19.06
N SER A 39 0.19 -5.18 19.03
CA SER A 39 0.92 -5.53 17.80
C SER A 39 0.00 -6.01 16.68
N GLN A 40 -1.05 -6.76 17.01
CA GLN A 40 -2.03 -7.23 16.02
C GLN A 40 -2.90 -6.09 15.47
N GLN A 41 -3.47 -5.26 16.34
CA GLN A 41 -4.29 -4.12 15.95
C GLN A 41 -3.50 -3.06 15.18
N PHE A 42 -2.27 -2.76 15.61
CA PHE A 42 -1.35 -1.89 14.90
C PHE A 42 -1.06 -2.45 13.49
N GLY A 43 -0.84 -3.76 13.37
CA GLY A 43 -0.69 -4.43 12.07
C GLY A 43 -1.91 -4.27 11.16
N ASN A 44 -3.13 -4.18 11.71
CA ASN A 44 -4.35 -4.00 10.93
C ASN A 44 -4.37 -2.65 10.18
N ALA A 45 -3.75 -1.60 10.73
CA ALA A 45 -3.65 -0.30 10.07
C ALA A 45 -2.86 -0.33 8.75
N PHE A 46 -2.09 -1.40 8.51
CA PHE A 46 -1.30 -1.58 7.29
C PHE A 46 -1.97 -2.48 6.26
N ARG A 47 -3.14 -3.07 6.57
CA ARG A 47 -3.84 -4.00 5.66
C ARG A 47 -4.44 -3.31 4.44
N TYR A 48 -4.75 -2.03 4.54
CA TYR A 48 -5.31 -1.23 3.46
C TYR A 48 -4.38 -0.06 3.13
N LYS A 49 -4.14 0.19 1.84
CA LYS A 49 -3.42 1.39 1.41
C LYS A 49 -3.90 1.87 0.05
N ASP A 50 -4.04 3.18 -0.07
CA ASP A 50 -4.10 3.88 -1.34
C ASP A 50 -2.70 4.41 -1.70
N VAL A 51 -2.18 3.96 -2.84
CA VAL A 51 -0.89 4.36 -3.39
C VAL A 51 -1.12 5.06 -4.72
N LYS A 52 -0.75 6.34 -4.76
CA LYS A 52 -0.82 7.16 -5.96
C LYS A 52 0.27 6.73 -6.94
N LEU A 53 -0.04 6.71 -8.24
CA LEU A 53 0.93 6.47 -9.30
C LEU A 53 1.75 7.73 -9.58
N THR A 54 2.55 8.11 -8.59
CA THR A 54 3.62 9.09 -8.70
C THR A 54 4.94 8.44 -8.36
N THR A 55 6.03 8.90 -8.95
CA THR A 55 7.36 8.35 -8.72
C THR A 55 7.72 8.34 -7.23
N THR A 56 7.45 9.45 -6.53
CA THR A 56 7.72 9.59 -5.08
C THR A 56 6.92 8.61 -4.21
N ALA A 57 5.64 8.38 -4.54
CA ALA A 57 4.80 7.45 -3.80
C ALA A 57 5.21 5.99 -4.05
N LEU A 58 5.55 5.66 -5.30
CA LEU A 58 6.01 4.32 -5.67
C LEU A 58 7.39 3.98 -5.07
N GLN A 59 8.34 4.93 -5.07
CA GLN A 59 9.63 4.75 -4.37
C GLN A 59 9.42 4.51 -2.87
N LYS A 60 8.53 5.28 -2.22
CA LYS A 60 8.15 5.06 -0.82
C LYS A 60 7.51 3.68 -0.64
N PHE A 61 6.68 3.24 -1.58
CA PHE A 61 6.03 1.94 -1.53
C PHE A 61 7.02 0.78 -1.64
N VAL A 62 7.99 0.85 -2.56
CA VAL A 62 9.10 -0.11 -2.66
C VAL A 62 9.89 -0.15 -1.36
N ARG A 63 10.24 1.02 -0.80
CA ARG A 63 11.00 1.09 0.47
C ARG A 63 10.25 0.42 1.62
N ILE A 64 8.95 0.68 1.76
CA ILE A 64 8.12 0.13 2.84
C ILE A 64 7.95 -1.39 2.69
N THR A 65 7.73 -1.88 1.48
CA THR A 65 7.55 -3.31 1.20
C THR A 65 8.88 -4.07 1.24
N GLY A 66 10.00 -3.45 0.90
CA GLY A 66 11.33 -4.08 0.89
C GLY A 66 11.91 -4.38 2.27
N GLN A 67 11.48 -3.66 3.32
CA GLN A 67 12.02 -3.81 4.67
C GLN A 67 11.49 -5.05 5.43
N GLY A 68 10.51 -5.78 4.89
CA GLY A 68 9.95 -6.97 5.58
C GLY A 68 9.18 -6.68 6.87
N ARG A 69 8.84 -5.41 7.12
CA ARG A 69 8.08 -4.95 8.30
C ARG A 69 6.57 -4.92 7.99
N PHE A 70 5.79 -4.18 8.79
CA PHE A 70 4.34 -4.00 8.64
C PHE A 70 3.86 -3.66 7.23
N GLY A 71 4.70 -3.06 6.37
CA GLY A 71 4.40 -2.86 4.95
C GLY A 71 4.04 -4.12 4.16
N CYS A 72 4.53 -5.29 4.60
CA CYS A 72 4.21 -6.59 3.98
C CYS A 72 2.89 -7.19 4.48
N LEU A 73 2.26 -6.58 5.49
CA LEU A 73 0.92 -6.93 5.93
C LEU A 73 -0.18 -6.33 5.05
N LEU A 74 0.20 -5.55 4.03
CA LEU A 74 -0.74 -5.00 3.05
C LEU A 74 -1.49 -6.13 2.35
N ARG A 75 -2.81 -6.08 2.41
CA ARG A 75 -3.71 -7.06 1.78
C ARG A 75 -4.53 -6.42 0.67
N ASN A 76 -5.00 -5.20 0.88
CA ASN A 76 -5.88 -4.49 -0.03
C ASN A 76 -5.19 -3.20 -0.46
N CYS A 77 -4.86 -3.09 -1.74
CA CYS A 77 -4.19 -1.92 -2.29
C CYS A 77 -5.11 -1.24 -3.32
N THR A 78 -5.28 0.07 -3.22
CA THR A 78 -5.84 0.88 -4.29
C THR A 78 -4.68 1.60 -4.98
N LEU A 79 -4.50 1.39 -6.28
CA LEU A 79 -3.56 2.15 -7.09
C LEU A 79 -4.31 3.29 -7.79
N THR A 80 -3.97 4.52 -7.44
CA THR A 80 -4.69 5.69 -7.94
C THR A 80 -3.89 6.38 -9.04
N GLY A 81 -4.41 6.31 -10.28
CA GLY A 81 -3.91 7.08 -11.40
C GLY A 81 -4.29 8.54 -11.30
N ILE A 82 -3.40 9.44 -11.72
CA ILE A 82 -3.64 10.89 -11.69
C ILE A 82 -3.92 11.37 -13.11
N ALA A 83 -5.10 11.94 -13.32
CA ALA A 83 -5.49 12.67 -14.52
C ALA A 83 -5.17 14.15 -14.32
N SER A 84 -4.35 14.73 -15.20
CA SER A 84 -4.04 16.16 -15.22
C SER A 84 -4.22 16.65 -16.66
N ASP A 85 -4.75 17.86 -16.82
CA ASP A 85 -4.89 18.53 -18.14
C ASP A 85 -3.57 19.18 -18.59
N GLU A 86 -2.74 19.54 -17.61
CA GLU A 86 -1.41 20.06 -17.85
C GLU A 86 -0.51 18.90 -18.31
N GLU A 87 0.25 19.10 -19.40
CA GLU A 87 1.39 18.30 -19.84
C GLU A 87 2.54 18.29 -18.80
N ILE A 88 2.21 18.31 -17.50
CA ILE A 88 3.14 18.06 -16.42
C ILE A 88 3.50 16.59 -16.52
N THR A 89 4.56 16.41 -17.31
CA THR A 89 5.51 15.31 -17.37
C THR A 89 4.84 13.96 -17.36
N THR A 90 5.02 13.24 -18.46
CA THR A 90 5.15 11.79 -18.45
C THR A 90 6.15 11.36 -17.36
N ASP A 91 5.74 11.44 -16.09
CA ASP A 91 6.44 10.96 -14.91
C ASP A 91 6.66 9.48 -15.23
N ASP A 92 7.94 9.14 -15.42
CA ASP A 92 8.39 8.07 -16.30
C ASP A 92 7.53 6.81 -16.17
N VAL A 93 6.58 6.62 -17.10
CA VAL A 93 5.73 5.42 -17.18
C VAL A 93 6.55 4.13 -17.11
N PRO A 94 7.75 4.04 -17.73
CA PRO A 94 8.64 2.90 -17.54
C PRO A 94 9.15 2.74 -16.10
N GLU A 95 9.46 3.84 -15.42
CA GLU A 95 9.90 3.82 -14.02
C GLU A 95 8.76 3.39 -13.09
N HIS A 96 7.54 3.87 -13.30
CA HIS A 96 6.36 3.45 -12.54
C HIS A 96 6.15 1.93 -12.65
N GLY A 97 6.26 1.40 -13.86
CA GLY A 97 6.18 -0.04 -14.11
C GLY A 97 7.26 -0.83 -13.35
N ARG A 98 8.51 -0.34 -13.37
CA ARG A 98 9.63 -0.98 -12.65
C ARG A 98 9.42 -0.96 -11.13
N LEU A 99 9.07 0.20 -10.56
CA LEU A 99 8.85 0.36 -9.12
C LEU A 99 7.66 -0.49 -8.64
N LEU A 100 6.56 -0.53 -9.40
CA LEU A 100 5.43 -1.40 -9.07
C LEU A 100 5.81 -2.88 -9.13
N THR A 101 6.58 -3.29 -10.15
CA THR A 101 7.08 -4.66 -10.26
C THR A 101 7.89 -5.04 -9.02
N ASP A 102 8.80 -4.17 -8.59
CA ASP A 102 9.65 -4.38 -7.42
C ASP A 102 8.81 -4.43 -6.12
N ALA A 103 7.81 -3.55 -5.99
CA ALA A 103 6.90 -3.56 -4.84
C ALA A 103 6.05 -4.84 -4.78
N PHE A 104 5.49 -5.29 -5.91
CA PHE A 104 4.74 -6.55 -5.98
C PHE A 104 5.63 -7.75 -5.69
N ARG A 105 6.88 -7.76 -6.17
CA ARG A 105 7.86 -8.81 -5.85
C ARG A 105 8.19 -8.82 -4.35
N ASN A 106 8.36 -7.65 -3.73
CA ASN A 106 8.57 -7.55 -2.30
C ASN A 106 7.39 -8.12 -1.49
N LEU A 107 6.17 -7.70 -1.83
CA LEU A 107 4.96 -8.22 -1.20
C LEU A 107 4.85 -9.73 -1.36
N ARG A 108 5.12 -10.24 -2.56
CA ARG A 108 5.07 -11.67 -2.81
C ARG A 108 6.06 -12.49 -1.97
N HIS A 109 7.29 -12.01 -1.81
CA HIS A 109 8.32 -12.74 -1.07
C HIS A 109 8.22 -12.59 0.44
N ARG A 110 7.64 -11.48 0.93
CA ARG A 110 7.71 -11.09 2.35
C ARG A 110 6.35 -11.04 3.03
N SER A 111 5.25 -11.05 2.27
CA SER A 111 3.90 -11.06 2.85
C SER A 111 3.53 -12.44 3.39
N PRO A 112 2.88 -12.53 4.57
CA PRO A 112 2.38 -13.79 5.11
C PRO A 112 1.37 -14.50 4.18
N SER A 113 0.63 -13.74 3.36
CA SER A 113 -0.33 -14.27 2.39
C SER A 113 0.28 -14.56 1.01
N GLY A 114 1.59 -14.31 0.82
CA GLY A 114 2.24 -14.46 -0.48
C GLY A 114 1.88 -13.38 -1.51
N GLY A 115 1.20 -12.30 -1.09
CA GLY A 115 0.80 -11.19 -1.95
C GLY A 115 -0.41 -10.42 -1.41
N LEU A 116 -0.97 -9.56 -2.28
CA LEU A 116 -2.22 -8.84 -2.03
C LEU A 116 -3.43 -9.78 -2.15
N ASN A 117 -4.42 -9.61 -1.28
CA ASN A 117 -5.73 -10.24 -1.40
C ASN A 117 -6.62 -9.52 -2.42
N SER A 118 -6.49 -8.20 -2.51
CA SER A 118 -7.26 -7.36 -3.42
C SER A 118 -6.40 -6.22 -3.97
N LEU A 119 -6.58 -5.94 -5.26
CA LEU A 119 -5.99 -4.80 -5.95
C LEU A 119 -7.08 -4.05 -6.68
N THR A 120 -7.30 -2.80 -6.31
CA THR A 120 -8.29 -1.91 -6.90
C THR A 120 -7.57 -0.82 -7.69
N LEU A 121 -8.13 -0.43 -8.84
CA LEU A 121 -7.63 0.71 -9.61
C LEU A 121 -8.57 1.90 -9.40
N GLY A 122 -8.00 3.02 -8.97
CA GLY A 122 -8.68 4.28 -8.77
C GLY A 122 -8.16 5.35 -9.71
N LEU A 123 -8.91 6.44 -9.81
CA LEU A 123 -8.50 7.64 -10.53
C LEU A 123 -8.73 8.86 -9.65
N ALA A 124 -7.88 9.88 -9.82
CA ALA A 124 -8.06 11.20 -9.24
C ALA A 124 -7.68 12.25 -10.28
N GLY A 125 -8.38 13.38 -10.29
CA GLY A 125 -7.97 14.56 -11.03
C GLY A 125 -6.95 15.38 -10.24
N ARG A 126 -6.10 16.15 -10.92
CA ARG A 126 -5.27 17.19 -10.30
C ARG A 126 -5.69 18.56 -10.81
N VAL A 127 -6.09 19.45 -9.90
CA VAL A 127 -6.46 20.82 -10.26
C VAL A 127 -5.83 21.80 -9.28
N GLY A 128 -4.98 22.70 -9.76
CA GLY A 128 -4.28 23.68 -8.90
C GLY A 128 -3.38 23.02 -7.84
N GLY A 129 -2.80 21.85 -8.13
CA GLY A 129 -1.96 21.08 -7.21
C GLY A 129 -2.73 20.17 -6.23
N GLU A 130 -4.04 20.38 -6.07
CA GLU A 130 -4.90 19.54 -5.24
C GLU A 130 -5.38 18.29 -6.00
N LEU A 131 -5.53 17.17 -5.29
CA LEU A 131 -6.10 15.94 -5.85
C LEU A 131 -7.59 15.88 -5.53
N VAL A 132 -8.39 15.78 -6.59
CA VAL A 132 -9.85 15.80 -6.53
C VAL A 132 -10.42 14.53 -7.13
N LEU A 133 -11.70 14.27 -6.87
CA LEU A 133 -12.39 13.12 -7.46
C LEU A 133 -12.50 13.27 -8.99
N PRO A 134 -12.50 12.17 -9.76
CA PRO A 134 -12.69 12.22 -11.22
C PRO A 134 -13.99 12.90 -11.65
N ASP A 135 -15.00 12.84 -10.77
CA ASP A 135 -16.33 13.41 -10.98
C ASP A 135 -16.42 14.92 -10.70
N ASP A 136 -15.35 15.56 -10.25
CA ASP A 136 -15.30 17.00 -10.05
C ASP A 136 -15.47 17.74 -11.39
N ILE A 137 -16.33 18.77 -11.42
CA ILE A 137 -16.65 19.54 -12.63
C ILE A 137 -15.39 20.10 -13.29
N ARG A 138 -14.39 20.49 -12.49
CA ARG A 138 -13.11 21.02 -12.98
C ARG A 138 -12.30 19.98 -13.77
N VAL A 139 -12.53 18.69 -13.50
CA VAL A 139 -11.88 17.55 -14.16
C VAL A 139 -12.76 17.00 -15.30
N ARG A 140 -14.10 17.08 -15.17
CA ARG A 140 -15.06 16.57 -16.17
C ARG A 140 -14.89 17.18 -17.56
N HIS A 141 -14.39 18.40 -17.66
CA HIS A 141 -14.12 19.04 -18.95
C HIS A 141 -12.97 18.36 -19.73
N GLY A 142 -12.18 17.48 -19.09
CA GLY A 142 -11.07 16.71 -19.67
C GLY A 142 -11.28 15.19 -19.64
N TRP A 143 -12.46 14.68 -20.01
CA TRP A 143 -12.76 13.23 -19.95
C TRP A 143 -11.77 12.35 -20.75
N ARG A 144 -11.14 12.91 -21.80
CA ARG A 144 -10.03 12.26 -22.51
C ARG A 144 -8.83 12.01 -21.60
N ALA A 145 -8.43 13.00 -20.79
CA ALA A 145 -7.33 12.87 -19.84
C ALA A 145 -7.64 11.82 -18.77
N ILE A 146 -8.90 11.72 -18.33
CA ILE A 146 -9.37 10.67 -17.41
C ILE A 146 -9.24 9.29 -18.05
N TRP A 147 -9.73 9.10 -19.28
CA TRP A 147 -9.61 7.82 -19.98
C TRP A 147 -8.16 7.43 -20.26
N ASP A 148 -7.32 8.39 -20.66
CA ASP A 148 -5.91 8.13 -20.89
C ASP A 148 -5.23 7.76 -19.57
N ALA A 149 -5.56 8.41 -18.45
CA ALA A 149 -5.07 8.03 -17.12
C ALA A 149 -5.55 6.65 -16.69
N ALA A 150 -6.81 6.29 -16.98
CA ALA A 150 -7.37 4.96 -16.74
C ALA A 150 -6.60 3.88 -17.50
N ALA A 151 -6.43 4.08 -18.81
CA ALA A 151 -5.72 3.15 -19.69
C ALA A 151 -4.25 3.00 -19.26
N ARG A 152 -3.57 4.10 -18.90
CA ARG A 152 -2.20 4.07 -18.38
C ARG A 152 -2.12 3.28 -17.07
N THR A 153 -2.98 3.61 -16.10
CA THR A 153 -3.01 2.96 -14.78
C THR A 153 -3.22 1.46 -14.90
N PHE A 154 -4.17 1.05 -15.74
CA PHE A 154 -4.44 -0.34 -16.03
C PHE A 154 -3.23 -1.04 -16.67
N ARG A 155 -2.70 -0.51 -17.78
CA ARG A 155 -1.58 -1.11 -18.51
C ARG A 155 -0.33 -1.24 -17.65
N THR A 156 0.04 -0.18 -16.93
CA THR A 156 1.21 -0.17 -16.05
C THR A 156 1.06 -1.22 -14.95
N THR A 157 -0.13 -1.32 -14.35
CA THR A 157 -0.39 -2.29 -13.28
C THR A 157 -0.34 -3.72 -13.78
N VAL A 158 -1.02 -4.04 -14.89
CA VAL A 158 -1.05 -5.40 -15.46
C VAL A 158 0.35 -5.82 -15.89
N THR A 159 1.08 -4.94 -16.58
CA THR A 159 2.48 -5.22 -16.99
C THR A 159 3.37 -5.48 -15.78
N ALA A 160 3.21 -4.71 -14.69
CA ALA A 160 3.98 -4.90 -13.47
C ALA A 160 3.62 -6.22 -12.76
N LEU A 161 2.33 -6.60 -12.75
CA LEU A 161 1.88 -7.88 -12.21
C LEU A 161 2.48 -9.05 -12.98
N GLU A 162 2.38 -9.04 -14.31
CA GLU A 162 2.96 -10.06 -15.18
C GLU A 162 4.47 -10.22 -14.92
N LYS A 163 5.22 -9.11 -14.85
CA LYS A 163 6.66 -9.13 -14.56
C LYS A 163 7.01 -9.56 -13.13
N SER A 164 6.07 -9.53 -12.20
CA SER A 164 6.25 -9.96 -10.81
C SER A 164 5.95 -11.44 -10.58
N GLN A 165 5.30 -12.10 -11.54
CA GLN A 165 5.01 -13.54 -11.49
C GLN A 165 6.30 -14.38 -11.61
N PRO A 166 6.34 -15.59 -11.03
CA PRO A 166 7.48 -16.46 -11.19
C PRO A 166 7.47 -17.01 -12.62
N LEU A 167 8.65 -17.20 -13.20
CA LEU A 167 8.75 -18.00 -14.41
C LEU A 167 8.18 -19.41 -14.12
N PRO A 168 7.32 -19.95 -15.01
CA PRO A 168 6.81 -21.31 -14.87
C PRO A 168 7.99 -22.28 -14.93
N GLY A 169 8.35 -22.87 -13.79
CA GLY A 169 9.49 -23.79 -13.66
C GLY A 169 10.28 -23.70 -12.33
N SER A 170 10.02 -22.70 -11.49
CA SER A 170 10.78 -22.49 -10.23
C SER A 170 10.15 -23.12 -8.97
N SER A 171 9.01 -23.81 -9.08
CA SER A 171 8.22 -24.32 -7.94
C SER A 171 8.68 -25.66 -7.35
N HIS A 172 9.79 -26.25 -7.80
CA HIS A 172 10.22 -27.59 -7.36
C HIS A 172 11.44 -27.63 -6.43
N GLN A 173 11.64 -26.65 -5.54
CA GLN A 173 12.73 -26.78 -4.54
C GLN A 173 12.43 -26.12 -3.19
N ARG A 174 11.29 -26.43 -2.55
CA ARG A 174 11.12 -26.19 -1.10
C ARG A 174 10.22 -27.24 -0.44
N ARG A 175 10.62 -28.52 -0.49
CA ARG A 175 10.23 -29.54 0.49
C ARG A 175 11.31 -30.64 0.56
N SER A 176 12.42 -30.37 1.23
CA SER A 176 13.17 -31.37 2.00
C SER A 176 14.36 -30.70 2.66
N SER A 177 14.24 -30.37 3.95
CA SER A 177 15.29 -30.55 4.96
C SER A 177 14.77 -29.94 6.25
N ASP A 178 14.03 -30.75 7.01
CA ASP A 178 14.04 -30.71 8.47
C ASP A 178 13.68 -32.14 8.91
N ARG A 179 14.74 -32.90 9.24
CA ARG A 179 14.73 -34.03 10.15
C ARG A 179 15.84 -33.76 11.16
#